data_AF-A0A2T4V020-F1
#
_entry.id   AF-A0A2T4V020-F1
#
_cell.length_a   1.000
_cell.length_b   1.000
_cell.length_c   1.000
_cell.angle_alpha   90.00
_cell.angle_beta   90.00
_cell.angle_gamma   90.00
#
_symmetry.space_group_name_H-M   'P 1'
#
loop_
_entity.id
_entity.type
_entity.pdbx_description
1 polymer ?
#
loop_
_entity_poly.entity_id
_entity_poly.type
_entity_poly.pdbx_seq_one_letter_code
_entity_poly.pdbx_strand_id
1 'polypeptide(L)'
;MRGIGATRVLLLLSSFLVACEPAAERVPGMEVVAVGSQQEPLYGKVGSYWPTSASGFTDIPVCWTTAGWNSEKTWVRQTMEDQWDANSSVRFTGWGTCDANTPTDAIRIQVDESGPRSAIGRTSNNPSMWLNFNFATWSHICNDGVDDASLPGTDDREFCIRSVALHEFGHALGFYHEQDHSGNQPGTAGYCDNTIVREADGDVITAYDPNSTMSYCAQWTRSTLSDLDKQGVRTVYGVAPVEFQYHYYPFPSACTLVNEPSDSHGWNDNYLCTAGTEGVSWSSSGSISGQRCTQITELLDLDGWTDNYLCVPNYSPLQFVWSSLLPVPGMRCAQWNEPSDPDSWNNNYLCYTQRLAFSAAGKIAGTTCISVNEPSDSHGWSDNFLCSELDEGIRFSNAGPISGMRCTSVNEPSDPDTWSDNYVCVPTLSLLNFQWSTTGPISGKTCVAWNEPADSAHGWNNNYLCY
;
A
#
# COMPACT_ATOMS: atom_id res chain seq x y z
N MET A 1 -68.54 -57.99 16.16
CA MET A 1 -67.27 -58.73 15.96
C MET A 1 -66.12 -57.73 16.04
N ARG A 2 -65.13 -58.08 16.86
CA ARG A 2 -63.75 -57.56 16.98
C ARG A 2 -63.31 -56.53 15.92
N GLY A 3 -62.69 -55.38 16.23
CA GLY A 3 -62.22 -54.78 17.47
C GLY A 3 -61.16 -53.70 17.15
N ILE A 4 -61.37 -52.48 17.70
CA ILE A 4 -60.43 -51.57 18.42
C ILE A 4 -59.09 -51.23 17.71
N GLY A 5 -58.63 -49.98 17.58
CA GLY A 5 -59.01 -48.70 18.19
C GLY A 5 -57.95 -47.62 17.90
N ALA A 6 -58.35 -46.38 18.12
CA ALA A 6 -57.68 -45.13 17.76
C ALA A 6 -56.52 -44.72 18.69
N THR A 7 -55.62 -43.90 18.11
CA THR A 7 -54.90 -42.73 18.65
C THR A 7 -54.33 -42.77 20.08
N ARG A 8 -53.03 -42.45 20.22
CA ARG A 8 -52.51 -41.72 21.40
C ARG A 8 -51.38 -40.73 21.06
N VAL A 9 -51.61 -39.51 21.53
CA VAL A 9 -50.69 -38.38 21.75
C VAL A 9 -49.91 -38.61 23.06
N LEU A 10 -48.68 -38.07 23.20
CA LEU A 10 -48.06 -37.45 24.42
C LEU A 10 -46.54 -37.22 24.14
N LEU A 11 -46.00 -36.00 24.14
CA LEU A 11 -45.51 -35.16 25.27
C LEU A 11 -44.13 -35.52 25.87
N LEU A 12 -43.16 -34.63 25.61
CA LEU A 12 -42.12 -34.02 26.46
C LEU A 12 -41.39 -34.80 27.60
N LEU A 13 -40.06 -34.75 27.47
CA LEU A 13 -39.00 -34.46 28.46
C LEU A 13 -38.67 -35.38 29.66
N SER A 14 -37.34 -35.54 29.80
CA SER A 14 -36.51 -35.66 31.01
C SER A 14 -36.19 -37.04 31.59
N SER A 15 -34.88 -37.29 31.76
CA SER A 15 -34.30 -38.12 32.83
C SER A 15 -32.86 -37.66 33.09
N PHE A 16 -32.67 -37.07 34.28
CA PHE A 16 -31.43 -36.68 34.95
C PHE A 16 -30.76 -37.88 35.63
N LEU A 17 -29.42 -37.85 35.79
CA LEU A 17 -28.60 -38.41 36.90
C LEU A 17 -27.18 -37.80 36.74
N VAL A 18 -26.79 -36.71 37.43
CA VAL A 18 -26.18 -36.57 38.77
C VAL A 18 -24.77 -37.22 38.94
N ALA A 19 -23.76 -36.33 38.85
CA ALA A 19 -22.59 -36.10 39.71
C ALA A 19 -21.28 -36.94 39.68
N CYS A 20 -20.20 -36.14 39.75
CA CYS A 20 -18.82 -36.33 40.25
C CYS A 20 -17.72 -36.90 39.33
N GLU A 21 -16.74 -36.02 39.06
CA GLU A 21 -15.40 -36.28 38.52
C GLU A 21 -14.62 -37.32 39.33
N PRO A 22 -13.61 -37.92 38.70
CA PRO A 22 -12.25 -37.71 39.20
C PRO A 22 -11.30 -37.16 38.13
N ALA A 23 -10.31 -36.40 38.60
CA ALA A 23 -9.20 -35.89 37.84
C ALA A 23 -8.23 -36.99 37.35
N ALA A 24 -7.75 -36.79 36.13
CA ALA A 24 -6.46 -37.15 35.53
C ALA A 24 -5.79 -38.50 35.85
N GLU A 25 -5.68 -39.35 34.82
CA GLU A 25 -4.46 -40.15 34.59
C GLU A 25 -3.73 -39.63 33.35
N ARG A 26 -2.45 -39.26 33.56
CA ARG A 26 -1.51 -38.90 32.49
C ARG A 26 -1.03 -40.16 31.79
N VAL A 27 -1.12 -40.20 30.46
CA VAL A 27 -0.22 -41.02 29.64
C VAL A 27 0.87 -40.09 29.09
N PRO A 28 2.16 -40.39 29.33
CA PRO A 28 3.28 -39.55 28.95
C PRO A 28 3.64 -39.75 27.48
N GLY A 29 3.91 -38.65 26.78
CA GLY A 29 4.56 -38.68 25.47
C GLY A 29 3.61 -38.63 24.28
N MET A 30 2.88 -37.53 24.13
CA MET A 30 2.74 -36.92 22.81
C MET A 30 2.57 -35.42 23.01
N GLU A 31 3.63 -34.72 22.63
CA GLU A 31 3.76 -33.28 22.59
C GLU A 31 2.53 -32.69 21.91
N VAL A 32 1.85 -31.78 22.63
CA VAL A 32 0.90 -30.87 21.98
C VAL A 32 1.76 -30.00 21.07
N VAL A 33 1.86 -30.37 19.80
CA VAL A 33 2.43 -29.47 18.80
C VAL A 33 1.42 -28.33 18.70
N ALA A 34 1.71 -27.26 19.43
CA ALA A 34 1.19 -25.95 19.13
C ALA A 34 1.42 -25.73 17.63
N VAL A 35 0.35 -25.63 16.87
CA VAL A 35 0.43 -25.04 15.52
C VAL A 35 0.78 -23.59 15.78
N GLY A 36 2.07 -23.29 15.69
CA GLY A 36 2.58 -21.94 15.82
C GLY A 36 1.90 -21.07 14.79
N SER A 37 1.44 -19.91 15.23
CA SER A 37 1.15 -18.77 14.38
C SER A 37 2.46 -18.35 13.71
N GLN A 38 2.79 -18.98 12.59
CA GLN A 38 3.62 -18.31 11.61
C GLN A 38 2.67 -17.42 10.81
N GLN A 39 2.89 -16.11 10.90
CA GLN A 39 2.31 -15.17 9.95
C GLN A 39 2.76 -15.63 8.57
N GLU A 40 1.85 -16.23 7.82
CA GLU A 40 2.12 -16.70 6.48
C GLU A 40 1.73 -15.59 5.47
N PRO A 41 2.67 -15.20 4.59
CA PRO A 41 2.49 -14.17 3.55
C PRO A 41 1.69 -14.70 2.25
N LEU A 42 1.58 -14.02 1.04
CA LEU A 42 0.69 -13.88 -0.20
C LEU A 42 1.43 -14.09 -1.54
N TYR A 43 0.79 -14.48 -2.62
CA TYR A 43 1.49 -15.17 -3.70
C TYR A 43 2.06 -14.31 -4.86
N GLY A 44 3.38 -14.36 -5.17
CA GLY A 44 3.98 -13.63 -6.30
C GLY A 44 5.41 -14.05 -6.72
N LYS A 45 5.87 -13.60 -7.89
CA LYS A 45 7.15 -14.02 -8.51
C LYS A 45 8.30 -13.04 -8.25
N VAL A 46 9.03 -13.22 -7.15
CA VAL A 46 10.06 -12.29 -6.66
C VAL A 46 11.15 -11.95 -7.68
N GLY A 47 11.58 -12.94 -8.49
CA GLY A 47 12.62 -12.72 -9.51
C GLY A 47 12.20 -11.85 -10.70
N SER A 48 10.93 -11.45 -10.79
CA SER A 48 10.36 -10.73 -11.94
C SER A 48 9.85 -9.33 -11.61
N TYR A 49 9.97 -8.88 -10.36
CA TYR A 49 9.50 -7.55 -9.98
C TYR A 49 10.26 -6.42 -10.66
N TRP A 50 9.57 -5.29 -10.80
CA TRP A 50 10.13 -4.07 -11.36
C TRP A 50 11.11 -3.43 -10.38
N PRO A 51 12.23 -2.86 -10.87
CA PRO A 51 13.21 -2.24 -9.99
C PRO A 51 12.70 -0.90 -9.45
N THR A 52 12.75 -0.72 -8.13
CA THR A 52 12.53 0.57 -7.48
C THR A 52 13.78 1.43 -7.56
N SER A 53 13.62 2.68 -7.96
CA SER A 53 14.70 3.66 -8.06
C SER A 53 15.17 4.16 -6.69
N ALA A 54 16.32 4.84 -6.65
CA ALA A 54 16.83 5.46 -5.43
C ALA A 54 15.94 6.60 -4.88
N SER A 55 15.13 7.24 -5.73
CA SER A 55 14.12 8.21 -5.27
C SER A 55 12.94 7.53 -4.59
N GLY A 56 12.85 6.20 -4.62
CA GLY A 56 11.78 5.44 -3.98
C GLY A 56 10.54 5.30 -4.86
N PHE A 57 10.70 5.29 -6.18
CA PHE A 57 9.60 5.07 -7.13
C PHE A 57 9.91 3.91 -8.06
N THR A 58 8.87 3.16 -8.43
CA THR A 58 8.94 2.07 -9.40
C THR A 58 8.23 2.51 -10.68
N ASP A 59 8.98 3.13 -11.60
CA ASP A 59 8.44 3.63 -12.86
C ASP A 59 8.26 2.48 -13.88
N ILE A 60 7.02 2.23 -14.26
CA ILE A 60 6.65 1.15 -15.18
C ILE A 60 6.12 1.76 -16.48
N PRO A 61 6.90 1.71 -17.59
CA PRO A 61 6.47 2.24 -18.87
C PRO A 61 5.32 1.41 -19.46
N VAL A 62 4.28 2.07 -19.95
CA VAL A 62 3.09 1.50 -20.59
C VAL A 62 2.89 2.13 -21.96
N CYS A 63 2.46 1.34 -22.95
CA CYS A 63 2.06 1.86 -24.25
C CYS A 63 1.02 0.95 -24.93
N TRP A 64 0.30 1.52 -25.91
CA TRP A 64 -0.70 0.82 -26.69
C TRP A 64 -0.16 0.41 -28.07
N THR A 65 -0.34 -0.85 -28.44
CA THR A 65 -0.07 -1.32 -29.81
C THR A 65 -1.29 -1.16 -30.72
N THR A 66 -2.50 -1.09 -30.15
CA THR A 66 -3.76 -0.92 -30.88
C THR A 66 -4.18 0.55 -30.90
N ALA A 67 -4.59 1.09 -32.06
CA ALA A 67 -5.12 2.44 -32.20
C ALA A 67 -6.61 2.56 -31.81
N GLY A 68 -7.09 3.78 -31.55
CA GLY A 68 -8.49 4.04 -31.13
C GLY A 68 -8.75 3.78 -29.64
N TRP A 69 -10.03 3.63 -29.27
CA TRP A 69 -10.50 3.31 -27.90
C TRP A 69 -10.11 4.33 -26.83
N ASN A 70 -10.19 5.62 -27.15
CA ASN A 70 -9.68 6.67 -26.27
C ASN A 70 -10.35 6.67 -24.89
N SER A 71 -11.67 6.43 -24.84
CA SER A 71 -12.43 6.40 -23.57
C SER A 71 -12.01 5.21 -22.71
N GLU A 72 -11.94 4.02 -23.30
CA GLU A 72 -11.59 2.78 -22.60
C GLU A 72 -10.13 2.81 -22.11
N LYS A 73 -9.22 3.32 -22.91
CA LYS A 73 -7.82 3.53 -22.50
C LYS A 73 -7.71 4.54 -21.35
N THR A 74 -8.57 5.55 -21.34
CA THR A 74 -8.65 6.52 -20.24
C THR A 74 -9.13 5.82 -18.97
N TRP A 75 -10.15 4.96 -19.06
CA TRP A 75 -10.62 4.19 -17.92
C TRP A 75 -9.54 3.27 -17.34
N VAL A 76 -8.81 2.55 -18.21
CA VAL A 76 -7.69 1.71 -17.76
C VAL A 76 -6.64 2.54 -17.02
N ARG A 77 -6.20 3.66 -17.63
CA ARG A 77 -5.20 4.54 -17.01
C ARG A 77 -5.65 5.03 -15.64
N GLN A 78 -6.86 5.61 -15.56
CA GLN A 78 -7.41 6.12 -14.31
C GLN A 78 -7.48 5.04 -13.23
N THR A 79 -7.96 3.84 -13.57
CA THR A 79 -8.02 2.75 -12.59
C THR A 79 -6.63 2.34 -12.10
N MET A 80 -5.60 2.36 -12.93
CA MET A 80 -4.24 2.03 -12.47
C MET A 80 -3.67 3.11 -11.56
N GLU A 81 -3.87 4.38 -11.91
CA GLU A 81 -3.49 5.53 -11.10
C GLU A 81 -4.21 5.52 -9.73
N ASP A 82 -5.53 5.27 -9.72
CA ASP A 82 -6.36 5.26 -8.51
C ASP A 82 -6.12 4.06 -7.58
N GLN A 83 -5.63 2.94 -8.13
CA GLN A 83 -5.55 1.69 -7.41
C GLN A 83 -4.11 1.27 -7.12
N TRP A 84 -3.28 1.08 -8.13
CA TRP A 84 -1.91 0.61 -7.91
C TRP A 84 -0.96 1.75 -7.55
N ASP A 85 -1.01 2.87 -8.29
CA ASP A 85 -0.11 4.00 -8.04
C ASP A 85 -0.44 4.66 -6.70
N ALA A 86 -1.71 5.03 -6.49
CA ALA A 86 -2.15 5.68 -5.26
C ALA A 86 -1.94 4.84 -4.00
N ASN A 87 -1.80 3.51 -4.10
CA ASN A 87 -1.59 2.64 -2.94
C ASN A 87 -0.16 2.13 -2.77
N SER A 88 0.80 2.56 -3.59
CA SER A 88 2.19 2.06 -3.52
C SER A 88 3.21 3.10 -4.00
N SER A 89 4.43 2.67 -4.34
CA SER A 89 5.45 3.48 -5.00
C SER A 89 5.49 3.30 -6.53
N VAL A 90 4.61 2.45 -7.05
CA VAL A 90 4.48 2.19 -8.49
C VAL A 90 3.96 3.44 -9.18
N ARG A 91 4.47 3.70 -10.39
CA ARG A 91 3.93 4.72 -11.28
C ARG A 91 3.86 4.18 -12.70
N PHE A 92 2.67 4.13 -13.28
CA PHE A 92 2.51 3.78 -14.69
C PHE A 92 2.70 5.00 -15.59
N THR A 93 3.70 4.95 -16.46
CA THR A 93 4.12 6.10 -17.29
C THR A 93 3.96 5.84 -18.79
N GLY A 94 3.95 6.89 -19.61
CA GLY A 94 3.90 6.77 -21.07
C GLY A 94 2.49 6.82 -21.64
N TRP A 95 1.71 5.74 -21.52
CA TRP A 95 0.31 5.58 -21.99
C TRP A 95 0.03 5.92 -23.48
N GLY A 96 1.03 6.29 -24.26
CA GLY A 96 0.92 6.63 -25.67
C GLY A 96 0.98 5.41 -26.59
N THR A 97 1.08 5.65 -27.90
CA THR A 97 1.34 4.58 -28.87
C THR A 97 2.74 4.04 -28.69
N CYS A 98 2.90 2.71 -28.72
CA CYS A 98 4.22 2.09 -28.70
C CYS A 98 5.04 2.49 -29.93
N ASP A 99 6.26 2.97 -29.72
CA ASP A 99 7.17 3.43 -30.77
C ASP A 99 8.60 2.91 -30.58
N ALA A 100 9.54 3.44 -31.37
CA ALA A 100 10.95 3.06 -31.32
C ALA A 100 11.68 3.55 -30.05
N ASN A 101 11.13 4.54 -29.34
CA ASN A 101 11.71 5.10 -28.12
C ASN A 101 11.15 4.44 -26.85
N THR A 102 10.03 3.72 -26.99
CA THR A 102 9.41 2.96 -25.91
C THR A 102 10.38 1.91 -25.36
N PRO A 103 10.65 1.88 -24.03
CA PRO A 103 11.50 0.86 -23.40
C PRO A 103 11.15 -0.57 -23.82
N THR A 104 12.16 -1.42 -23.97
CA THR A 104 11.97 -2.80 -24.48
C THR A 104 11.13 -3.66 -23.55
N ASP A 105 11.17 -3.35 -22.26
CA ASP A 105 10.47 -4.03 -21.18
C ASP A 105 9.10 -3.41 -20.83
N ALA A 106 8.68 -2.35 -21.53
CA ALA A 106 7.38 -1.70 -21.29
C ALA A 106 6.19 -2.68 -21.34
N ILE A 107 5.14 -2.39 -20.59
CA ILE A 107 3.84 -3.06 -20.74
C ILE A 107 3.25 -2.61 -22.09
N ARG A 108 3.25 -3.52 -23.06
CA ARG A 108 2.76 -3.29 -24.43
C ARG A 108 1.39 -3.92 -24.54
N ILE A 109 0.36 -3.08 -24.49
CA ILE A 109 -1.03 -3.51 -24.42
C ILE A 109 -1.62 -3.62 -25.82
N GLN A 110 -2.03 -4.83 -26.17
CA GLN A 110 -2.84 -5.10 -27.35
C GLN A 110 -4.32 -5.21 -26.96
N VAL A 111 -5.18 -4.48 -27.67
CA VAL A 111 -6.63 -4.65 -27.57
C VAL A 111 -7.10 -5.58 -28.68
N ASP A 112 -7.75 -6.68 -28.32
CA ASP A 112 -8.41 -7.62 -29.25
C ASP A 112 -9.59 -8.36 -28.60
N GLU A 113 -10.20 -9.31 -29.33
CA GLU A 113 -11.39 -10.05 -28.87
C GLU A 113 -11.08 -11.31 -28.05
N SER A 114 -9.81 -11.60 -27.79
CA SER A 114 -9.43 -12.78 -27.01
C SER A 114 -9.73 -12.61 -25.52
N GLY A 115 -9.50 -13.67 -24.75
CA GLY A 115 -9.52 -13.57 -23.30
C GLY A 115 -8.40 -12.63 -22.81
N PRO A 116 -8.72 -11.69 -21.89
CA PRO A 116 -7.72 -10.90 -21.21
C PRO A 116 -6.64 -11.78 -20.59
N ARG A 117 -5.39 -11.34 -20.68
CA ARG A 117 -4.22 -12.01 -20.10
C ARG A 117 -3.02 -11.08 -20.10
N SER A 118 -2.09 -11.34 -19.20
CA SER A 118 -0.86 -10.58 -19.06
C SER A 118 0.34 -11.49 -18.78
N ALA A 119 1.51 -11.05 -19.16
CA ALA A 119 2.75 -11.64 -18.69
C ALA A 119 2.96 -11.32 -17.21
N ILE A 120 3.64 -12.23 -16.50
CA ILE A 120 3.85 -12.09 -15.06
C ILE A 120 5.18 -11.38 -14.80
N GLY A 121 5.10 -10.19 -14.21
CA GLY A 121 6.23 -9.32 -13.91
C GLY A 121 6.87 -8.68 -15.14
N ARG A 122 8.06 -8.13 -14.94
CA ARG A 122 8.86 -7.45 -15.95
C ARG A 122 9.32 -8.43 -17.04
N THR A 123 9.03 -8.09 -18.30
CA THR A 123 9.37 -8.91 -19.47
C THR A 123 9.61 -8.05 -20.70
N SER A 124 10.31 -8.59 -21.70
CA SER A 124 10.51 -7.93 -23.01
C SER A 124 9.52 -8.40 -24.09
N ASN A 125 8.41 -9.03 -23.69
CA ASN A 125 7.39 -9.51 -24.62
C ASN A 125 6.70 -8.36 -25.37
N ASN A 126 6.31 -8.60 -26.62
CA ASN A 126 5.60 -7.63 -27.44
C ASN A 126 4.54 -8.34 -28.32
N PRO A 127 3.24 -8.24 -27.98
CA PRO A 127 2.67 -7.61 -26.78
C PRO A 127 3.04 -8.36 -25.49
N SER A 128 2.92 -7.69 -24.35
CA SER A 128 3.05 -8.29 -23.01
C SER A 128 1.73 -8.36 -22.26
N MET A 129 0.69 -7.67 -22.73
CA MET A 129 -0.66 -7.71 -22.17
C MET A 129 -1.70 -7.65 -23.28
N TRP A 130 -2.81 -8.36 -23.10
CA TRP A 130 -3.97 -8.33 -23.97
C TRP A 130 -5.20 -7.97 -23.15
N LEU A 131 -5.92 -6.94 -23.58
CA LEU A 131 -7.20 -6.53 -23.00
C LEU A 131 -8.32 -6.68 -24.03
N ASN A 132 -9.51 -7.01 -23.54
CA ASN A 132 -10.70 -7.06 -24.36
C ASN A 132 -11.62 -5.90 -24.00
N PHE A 133 -11.88 -5.02 -24.97
CA PHE A 133 -12.74 -3.85 -24.75
C PHE A 133 -14.14 -4.03 -25.34
N ASN A 134 -14.39 -5.04 -26.16
CA ASN A 134 -15.66 -5.21 -26.84
C ASN A 134 -16.49 -6.37 -26.27
N PHE A 135 -15.79 -7.37 -25.71
CA PHE A 135 -16.34 -8.58 -25.12
C PHE A 135 -17.34 -9.30 -26.04
N ALA A 136 -17.11 -9.27 -27.37
CA ALA A 136 -18.07 -9.82 -28.33
C ALA A 136 -18.10 -11.34 -28.37
N THR A 137 -17.11 -12.04 -27.82
CA THR A 137 -17.04 -13.51 -27.86
C THR A 137 -16.58 -14.17 -26.55
N TRP A 138 -15.77 -13.49 -25.74
CA TRP A 138 -15.18 -14.06 -24.53
C TRP A 138 -16.07 -13.93 -23.29
N SER A 139 -16.80 -12.81 -23.14
CA SER A 139 -17.68 -12.56 -22.01
C SER A 139 -18.87 -11.69 -22.41
N HIS A 140 -19.88 -12.31 -23.01
CA HIS A 140 -21.08 -11.60 -23.49
C HIS A 140 -21.83 -10.83 -22.39
N ILE A 141 -21.65 -11.21 -21.12
CA ILE A 141 -22.25 -10.50 -19.98
C ILE A 141 -21.67 -9.08 -19.83
N CYS A 142 -20.44 -8.84 -20.27
CA CYS A 142 -19.81 -7.52 -20.32
C CYS A 142 -20.12 -6.72 -21.60
N ASN A 143 -20.99 -7.25 -22.48
CA ASN A 143 -21.32 -6.68 -23.79
C ASN A 143 -22.84 -6.60 -23.96
N ASP A 144 -23.51 -5.81 -23.12
CA ASP A 144 -24.97 -5.71 -23.11
C ASP A 144 -25.53 -4.51 -23.89
N GLY A 145 -24.72 -3.47 -24.14
CA GLY A 145 -25.08 -2.31 -24.95
C GLY A 145 -26.25 -1.47 -24.40
N VAL A 146 -26.59 -1.62 -23.12
CA VAL A 146 -27.70 -0.92 -22.45
C VAL A 146 -27.29 -0.56 -21.02
N ASP A 147 -27.12 0.72 -20.72
CA ASP A 147 -26.97 1.20 -19.34
C ASP A 147 -28.32 1.01 -18.59
N ASP A 148 -28.46 -0.02 -17.74
CA ASP A 148 -29.67 -0.21 -16.93
C ASP A 148 -29.63 0.69 -15.68
N ALA A 149 -30.35 1.80 -15.75
CA ALA A 149 -30.49 2.76 -14.64
C ALA A 149 -31.15 2.17 -13.36
N SER A 150 -31.64 0.93 -13.38
CA SER A 150 -32.24 0.24 -12.22
C SER A 150 -31.28 -0.70 -11.47
N LEU A 151 -30.05 -0.89 -11.96
CA LEU A 151 -28.97 -1.63 -11.30
C LEU A 151 -27.71 -0.74 -11.20
N PRO A 152 -27.50 -0.03 -10.09
CA PRO A 152 -26.27 0.73 -9.93
C PRO A 152 -25.09 -0.24 -9.63
N GLY A 153 -24.33 -0.59 -10.67
CA GLY A 153 -22.91 -0.93 -10.55
C GLY A 153 -22.46 -2.41 -10.60
N THR A 154 -23.02 -3.29 -11.45
CA THR A 154 -22.40 -4.63 -11.65
C THR A 154 -22.19 -5.13 -13.07
N ASP A 155 -22.69 -4.50 -14.14
CA ASP A 155 -22.63 -5.13 -15.48
C ASP A 155 -22.30 -4.16 -16.64
N ASP A 156 -21.80 -2.96 -16.34
CA ASP A 156 -21.43 -2.00 -17.39
C ASP A 156 -20.08 -2.38 -18.05
N ARG A 157 -20.01 -2.29 -19.37
CA ARG A 157 -18.79 -2.54 -20.17
C ARG A 157 -17.55 -1.80 -19.62
N GLU A 158 -17.73 -0.56 -19.14
CA GLU A 158 -16.68 0.21 -18.48
C GLU A 158 -16.17 -0.51 -17.22
N PHE A 159 -17.08 -0.96 -16.37
CA PHE A 159 -16.76 -1.66 -15.14
C PHE A 159 -15.97 -2.94 -15.43
N CYS A 160 -16.37 -3.73 -16.43
CA CYS A 160 -15.60 -4.91 -16.85
C CYS A 160 -14.20 -4.54 -17.32
N ILE A 161 -14.05 -3.48 -18.13
CA ILE A 161 -12.73 -3.01 -18.58
C ILE A 161 -11.84 -2.63 -17.40
N ARG A 162 -12.37 -1.87 -16.44
CA ARG A 162 -11.62 -1.44 -15.25
C ARG A 162 -11.19 -2.63 -14.40
N SER A 163 -12.10 -3.52 -14.08
CA SER A 163 -11.84 -4.67 -13.19
C SER A 163 -10.90 -5.69 -13.83
N VAL A 164 -11.08 -5.99 -15.11
CA VAL A 164 -10.17 -6.88 -15.86
C VAL A 164 -8.79 -6.24 -15.96
N ALA A 165 -8.69 -4.96 -16.33
CA ALA A 165 -7.40 -4.31 -16.42
C ALA A 165 -6.69 -4.29 -15.07
N LEU A 166 -7.40 -4.03 -13.96
CA LEU A 166 -6.84 -4.07 -12.61
C LEU A 166 -6.18 -5.42 -12.31
N HIS A 167 -6.85 -6.52 -12.64
CA HIS A 167 -6.32 -7.88 -12.53
C HIS A 167 -5.07 -8.10 -13.40
N GLU A 168 -5.15 -7.76 -14.70
CA GLU A 168 -4.05 -8.00 -15.64
C GLU A 168 -2.79 -7.18 -15.31
N PHE A 169 -2.97 -5.98 -14.75
CA PHE A 169 -1.86 -5.19 -14.23
C PHE A 169 -1.28 -5.77 -12.94
N GLY A 170 -2.08 -6.44 -12.11
CA GLY A 170 -1.56 -7.24 -10.98
C GLY A 170 -0.59 -8.33 -11.45
N HIS A 171 -0.91 -9.04 -12.54
CA HIS A 171 0.05 -9.94 -13.19
C HIS A 171 1.28 -9.20 -13.72
N ALA A 172 1.12 -8.06 -14.39
CA ALA A 172 2.25 -7.29 -14.89
C ALA A 172 3.19 -6.78 -13.77
N LEU A 173 2.66 -6.61 -12.56
CA LEU A 173 3.40 -6.33 -11.32
C LEU A 173 4.05 -7.57 -10.70
N GLY A 174 3.76 -8.77 -11.21
CA GLY A 174 4.37 -10.02 -10.77
C GLY A 174 3.54 -10.82 -9.76
N PHE A 175 2.26 -10.50 -9.58
CA PHE A 175 1.36 -11.27 -8.72
C PHE A 175 0.74 -12.45 -9.48
N TYR A 176 0.64 -13.58 -8.79
CA TYR A 176 -0.04 -14.76 -9.28
C TYR A 176 -1.52 -14.74 -8.91
N HIS A 177 -2.30 -15.70 -9.39
CA HIS A 177 -3.70 -15.80 -8.97
C HIS A 177 -3.81 -16.22 -7.51
N GLU A 178 -4.81 -15.68 -6.82
CA GLU A 178 -4.99 -15.90 -5.40
C GLU A 178 -5.41 -17.35 -5.07
N GLN A 179 -6.13 -18.02 -5.97
CA GLN A 179 -6.48 -19.43 -5.77
C GLN A 179 -5.27 -20.39 -5.83
N ASP A 180 -4.13 -19.95 -6.38
CA ASP A 180 -2.88 -20.72 -6.37
C ASP A 180 -2.14 -20.62 -5.02
N HIS A 181 -2.57 -19.69 -4.16
CA HIS A 181 -2.04 -19.50 -2.83
C HIS A 181 -2.13 -20.79 -1.99
N SER A 182 -1.09 -21.08 -1.19
CA SER A 182 -1.04 -22.28 -0.33
C SER A 182 -2.17 -22.31 0.71
N GLY A 183 -2.61 -21.15 1.19
CA GLY A 183 -3.73 -20.96 2.11
C GLY A 183 -5.13 -21.20 1.51
N ASN A 184 -5.27 -21.34 0.18
CA ASN A 184 -6.52 -21.75 -0.45
C ASN A 184 -6.76 -23.26 -0.20
N GLN A 185 -7.57 -23.60 0.80
CA GLN A 185 -7.74 -24.97 1.30
C GLN A 185 -9.19 -25.48 1.16
N PRO A 186 -9.42 -26.71 0.67
CA PRO A 186 -10.77 -27.24 0.55
C PRO A 186 -11.53 -27.23 1.88
N GLY A 187 -12.77 -26.74 1.85
CA GLY A 187 -13.65 -26.70 3.02
C GLY A 187 -13.44 -25.49 3.94
N THR A 188 -12.56 -24.55 3.59
CA THR A 188 -12.48 -23.24 4.26
C THR A 188 -13.44 -22.24 3.62
N ALA A 189 -13.83 -21.21 4.38
CA ALA A 189 -14.59 -20.09 3.83
C ALA A 189 -13.76 -19.38 2.75
N GLY A 190 -14.39 -19.06 1.61
CA GLY A 190 -13.72 -18.39 0.50
C GLY A 190 -12.89 -19.31 -0.42
N TYR A 191 -12.86 -20.63 -0.17
CA TYR A 191 -12.16 -21.59 -1.02
C TYR A 191 -12.57 -21.46 -2.50
N CYS A 192 -11.56 -21.36 -3.37
CA CYS A 192 -11.74 -21.25 -4.82
C CYS A 192 -11.12 -22.47 -5.53
N ASP A 193 -11.93 -23.32 -6.17
CA ASP A 193 -11.47 -24.51 -6.89
C ASP A 193 -11.23 -24.28 -8.40
N ASN A 194 -11.33 -23.04 -8.84
CA ASN A 194 -11.23 -22.69 -10.24
C ASN A 194 -9.77 -22.63 -10.71
N THR A 195 -9.37 -23.58 -11.57
CA THR A 195 -8.09 -23.55 -12.32
C THR A 195 -6.86 -23.33 -11.43
N ILE A 196 -6.70 -24.20 -10.43
CA ILE A 196 -5.51 -24.20 -9.56
C ILE A 196 -4.34 -24.86 -10.29
N VAL A 197 -3.24 -24.12 -10.48
CA VAL A 197 -2.00 -24.58 -11.12
C VAL A 197 -0.86 -24.73 -10.11
N ARG A 198 -0.79 -23.86 -9.10
CA ARG A 198 0.31 -23.76 -8.11
C ARG A 198 1.70 -23.70 -8.76
N GLU A 199 2.15 -22.50 -9.04
CA GLU A 199 3.49 -22.19 -9.55
C GLU A 199 4.60 -22.46 -8.51
N ALA A 200 5.64 -23.18 -8.93
CA ALA A 200 6.72 -23.60 -8.03
C ALA A 200 7.66 -22.45 -7.64
N ASP A 201 7.60 -21.31 -8.33
CA ASP A 201 8.41 -20.12 -8.10
C ASP A 201 7.62 -18.96 -7.46
N GLY A 202 6.42 -19.24 -6.95
CA GLY A 202 5.62 -18.26 -6.24
C GLY A 202 5.98 -18.20 -4.75
N ASP A 203 6.34 -17.00 -4.31
CA ASP A 203 6.62 -16.66 -2.92
C ASP A 203 5.42 -16.02 -2.26
N VAL A 204 5.43 -16.05 -0.94
CA VAL A 204 4.34 -15.74 -0.04
C VAL A 204 4.76 -14.36 0.59
N ILE A 205 3.95 -13.28 0.42
CA ILE A 205 3.84 -11.81 0.74
C ILE A 205 2.80 -11.30 1.88
N THR A 206 1.46 -11.61 1.94
CA THR A 206 0.34 -11.44 2.94
C THR A 206 -0.65 -12.66 3.13
N ALA A 207 -1.59 -12.71 4.09
CA ALA A 207 -2.52 -13.87 4.19
C ALA A 207 -3.42 -14.12 2.94
N TYR A 208 -4.02 -15.32 2.81
CA TYR A 208 -4.99 -15.67 1.74
C TYR A 208 -6.21 -14.76 1.78
N ASP A 209 -6.57 -14.19 0.63
CA ASP A 209 -7.67 -13.26 0.46
C ASP A 209 -8.70 -13.72 -0.58
N PRO A 210 -9.83 -14.32 -0.19
CA PRO A 210 -10.84 -14.74 -1.16
C PRO A 210 -11.46 -13.59 -1.95
N ASN A 211 -11.33 -12.34 -1.47
CA ASN A 211 -11.85 -11.18 -2.16
C ASN A 211 -10.86 -10.61 -3.17
N SER A 212 -9.56 -10.94 -3.13
CA SER A 212 -8.48 -10.35 -3.93
C SER A 212 -8.88 -10.12 -5.38
N THR A 213 -8.44 -8.99 -5.96
CA THR A 213 -8.60 -8.77 -7.41
C THR A 213 -7.94 -9.86 -8.25
N MET A 214 -6.98 -10.61 -7.69
CA MET A 214 -6.28 -11.72 -8.34
C MET A 214 -7.00 -13.08 -8.19
N SER A 215 -8.15 -13.14 -7.52
CA SER A 215 -8.95 -14.35 -7.34
C SER A 215 -9.98 -14.51 -8.45
N TYR A 216 -10.03 -15.69 -9.08
CA TYR A 216 -11.09 -16.01 -10.04
C TYR A 216 -12.47 -16.14 -9.40
N CYS A 217 -12.53 -16.43 -8.10
CA CYS A 217 -13.78 -16.62 -7.36
C CYS A 217 -14.22 -15.36 -6.59
N ALA A 218 -13.46 -14.28 -6.64
CA ALA A 218 -13.85 -13.02 -6.02
C ALA A 218 -15.13 -12.47 -6.65
N GLN A 219 -15.83 -11.61 -5.91
CA GLN A 219 -16.93 -10.84 -6.46
C GLN A 219 -16.36 -9.79 -7.42
N TRP A 220 -16.54 -10.00 -8.72
CA TRP A 220 -16.23 -9.05 -9.79
C TRP A 220 -17.27 -7.92 -9.84
N THR A 221 -17.63 -7.37 -8.68
CA THR A 221 -18.52 -6.20 -8.53
C THR A 221 -17.74 -5.00 -7.98
N ARG A 222 -16.42 -5.12 -7.89
CA ARG A 222 -15.49 -4.09 -7.43
C ARG A 222 -14.37 -3.90 -8.44
N SER A 223 -14.11 -2.66 -8.82
CA SER A 223 -12.93 -2.27 -9.59
C SER A 223 -11.86 -1.69 -8.66
N THR A 224 -11.72 -2.27 -7.46
CA THR A 224 -10.84 -1.78 -6.39
C THR A 224 -10.07 -2.90 -5.71
N LEU A 225 -8.86 -2.59 -5.27
CA LEU A 225 -7.99 -3.51 -4.53
C LEU A 225 -8.60 -3.84 -3.16
N SER A 226 -8.46 -5.10 -2.72
CA SER A 226 -8.68 -5.41 -1.30
C SER A 226 -7.58 -4.82 -0.42
N ASP A 227 -7.77 -4.88 0.89
CA ASP A 227 -6.74 -4.41 1.81
C ASP A 227 -5.48 -5.29 1.80
N LEU A 228 -5.64 -6.60 1.53
CA LEU A 228 -4.51 -7.51 1.36
C LEU A 228 -3.81 -7.35 0.01
N ASP A 229 -4.53 -6.99 -1.06
CA ASP A 229 -3.91 -6.58 -2.33
C ASP A 229 -3.02 -5.34 -2.13
N LYS A 230 -3.52 -4.33 -1.40
CA LYS A 230 -2.77 -3.11 -1.06
C LYS A 230 -1.55 -3.43 -0.19
N GLN A 231 -1.72 -4.24 0.86
CA GLN A 231 -0.63 -4.68 1.72
C GLN A 231 0.43 -5.44 0.90
N GLY A 232 0.01 -6.29 -0.05
CA GLY A 232 0.88 -7.06 -0.93
C GLY A 232 1.75 -6.17 -1.81
N VAL A 233 1.15 -5.22 -2.53
CA VAL A 233 1.92 -4.28 -3.38
C VAL A 233 2.85 -3.40 -2.56
N ARG A 234 2.44 -2.95 -1.37
CA ARG A 234 3.29 -2.16 -0.46
C ARG A 234 4.42 -3.00 0.15
N THR A 235 4.25 -4.31 0.29
CA THR A 235 5.32 -5.18 0.76
C THR A 235 6.39 -5.38 -0.31
N VAL A 236 5.98 -5.47 -1.58
CA VAL A 236 6.86 -5.68 -2.73
C VAL A 236 7.53 -4.37 -3.17
N TYR A 237 6.74 -3.34 -3.43
CA TYR A 237 7.18 -2.09 -4.04
C TYR A 237 7.32 -0.95 -3.04
N GLY A 238 6.78 -1.08 -1.82
CA GLY A 238 6.76 -0.01 -0.83
C GLY A 238 5.72 1.07 -1.15
N VAL A 239 5.67 2.08 -0.28
CA VAL A 239 4.96 3.36 -0.48
C VAL A 239 5.96 4.45 -0.87
N ALA A 240 5.50 5.44 -1.65
CA ALA A 240 6.35 6.55 -2.01
C ALA A 240 6.72 7.39 -0.78
N PRO A 241 8.01 7.72 -0.57
CA PRO A 241 8.48 8.49 0.58
C PRO A 241 7.92 9.92 0.65
N VAL A 242 7.98 10.63 -0.48
CA VAL A 242 7.52 12.00 -0.71
C VAL A 242 7.10 12.08 -2.16
N GLU A 243 5.86 12.48 -2.42
CA GLU A 243 5.29 12.57 -3.76
C GLU A 243 4.51 13.87 -3.93
N PHE A 244 4.69 14.50 -5.09
CA PHE A 244 3.85 15.61 -5.53
C PHE A 244 2.81 15.09 -6.51
N GLN A 245 1.55 15.42 -6.25
CA GLN A 245 0.40 14.97 -7.02
C GLN A 245 -0.39 16.20 -7.49
N TYR A 246 -0.69 16.25 -8.79
CA TYR A 246 -1.42 17.37 -9.40
C TYR A 246 -2.94 17.15 -9.44
N HIS A 247 -3.45 16.18 -8.69
CA HIS A 247 -4.86 16.00 -8.36
C HIS A 247 -4.93 15.21 -7.04
N TYR A 248 -6.03 15.32 -6.30
CA TYR A 248 -6.21 14.54 -5.07
C TYR A 248 -6.50 13.07 -5.41
N TYR A 249 -5.55 12.19 -5.12
CA TYR A 249 -5.77 10.75 -5.06
C TYR A 249 -5.72 10.27 -3.60
N PRO A 250 -6.50 9.24 -3.24
CA PRO A 250 -6.40 8.61 -1.93
C PRO A 250 -5.02 7.96 -1.77
N PHE A 251 -4.09 8.68 -1.16
CA PHE A 251 -2.74 8.19 -0.90
C PHE A 251 -2.65 7.69 0.55
N PRO A 252 -1.91 6.61 0.86
CA PRO A 252 -1.83 6.00 2.20
C PRO A 252 -1.12 6.87 3.26
N SER A 253 -1.01 8.17 3.04
CA SER A 253 -0.07 9.04 3.73
C SER A 253 -0.63 10.44 4.00
N ALA A 254 0.08 11.26 4.76
CA ALA A 254 -0.34 12.63 5.05
C ALA A 254 -0.09 13.53 3.84
N CYS A 255 -1.15 14.09 3.27
CA CYS A 255 -1.06 15.03 2.16
C CYS A 255 -1.31 16.46 2.63
N THR A 256 -0.47 17.38 2.18
CA THR A 256 -0.61 18.83 2.36
C THR A 256 -1.04 19.45 1.04
N LEU A 257 -2.16 20.17 1.02
CA LEU A 257 -2.57 20.97 -0.13
C LEU A 257 -1.51 22.05 -0.37
N VAL A 258 -0.98 22.09 -1.58
CA VAL A 258 -0.07 23.10 -2.10
C VAL A 258 -0.89 24.00 -2.99
N ASN A 259 -1.14 25.23 -2.55
CA ASN A 259 -1.94 26.17 -3.31
C ASN A 259 -1.35 27.58 -3.31
N GLU A 260 -1.48 28.27 -4.44
CA GLU A 260 -1.18 29.69 -4.55
C GLU A 260 -2.46 30.43 -4.98
N PRO A 261 -3.22 31.04 -4.04
CA PRO A 261 -4.46 31.72 -4.37
C PRO A 261 -4.31 32.92 -5.31
N SER A 262 -3.10 33.48 -5.42
CA SER A 262 -2.78 34.59 -6.33
C SER A 262 -2.54 34.12 -7.76
N ASP A 263 -2.28 32.82 -7.94
CA ASP A 263 -2.09 32.18 -9.23
C ASP A 263 -3.44 31.68 -9.77
N SER A 264 -3.73 32.05 -11.01
CA SER A 264 -4.97 31.67 -11.68
C SER A 264 -4.94 30.28 -12.33
N HIS A 265 -3.81 29.57 -12.31
CA HIS A 265 -3.54 28.40 -13.17
C HIS A 265 -3.58 27.02 -12.48
N GLY A 266 -4.61 26.73 -11.69
CA GLY A 266 -4.91 25.34 -11.31
C GLY A 266 -4.23 24.82 -10.03
N TRP A 267 -3.63 25.68 -9.23
CA TRP A 267 -2.99 25.29 -7.95
C TRP A 267 -3.96 24.93 -6.80
N ASN A 268 -5.26 24.73 -7.07
CA ASN A 268 -6.23 24.43 -6.02
C ASN A 268 -6.44 22.93 -5.77
N ASP A 269 -5.72 22.06 -6.47
CA ASP A 269 -5.81 20.61 -6.38
C ASP A 269 -4.44 19.90 -6.37
N ASN A 270 -3.37 20.63 -6.04
CA ASN A 270 -2.02 20.11 -5.95
C ASN A 270 -1.69 19.70 -4.51
N TYR A 271 -1.05 18.55 -4.34
CA TYR A 271 -0.77 17.98 -3.02
C TYR A 271 0.67 17.48 -2.93
N LEU A 272 1.30 17.73 -1.78
CA LEU A 272 2.51 17.04 -1.38
C LEU A 272 2.16 15.99 -0.32
N CYS A 273 2.36 14.72 -0.66
CA CYS A 273 2.11 13.58 0.21
C CYS A 273 3.43 13.01 0.74
N THR A 274 3.47 12.61 2.00
CA THR A 274 4.64 12.00 2.65
C THR A 274 4.26 10.71 3.34
N ALA A 275 5.03 9.62 3.14
CA ALA A 275 4.74 8.28 3.65
C ALA A 275 4.45 8.22 5.17
N GLY A 276 5.00 9.16 5.96
CA GLY A 276 4.74 9.30 7.37
C GLY A 276 4.01 10.60 7.72
N THR A 277 3.88 10.86 9.02
CA THR A 277 3.34 12.13 9.53
C THR A 277 4.48 13.03 9.99
N GLU A 278 5.24 13.60 9.05
CA GLU A 278 6.40 14.44 9.36
C GLU A 278 6.05 15.90 9.67
N GLY A 279 4.76 16.22 9.70
CA GLY A 279 4.23 17.53 10.08
C GLY A 279 4.37 18.62 9.02
N VAL A 280 4.47 18.22 7.74
CA VAL A 280 4.59 19.15 6.62
C VAL A 280 3.43 20.17 6.64
N SER A 281 3.76 21.43 6.38
CA SER A 281 2.81 22.55 6.35
C SER A 281 3.10 23.44 5.15
N TRP A 282 2.05 23.93 4.50
CA TRP A 282 2.14 24.88 3.38
C TRP A 282 1.81 26.29 3.84
N SER A 283 2.49 27.29 3.27
CA SER A 283 2.17 28.70 3.43
C SER A 283 2.39 29.46 2.13
N SER A 284 1.33 30.09 1.63
CA SER A 284 1.34 30.97 0.46
C SER A 284 1.58 32.45 0.83
N SER A 285 2.06 32.74 2.04
CA SER A 285 2.20 34.12 2.53
C SER A 285 3.31 34.27 3.58
N GLY A 286 4.50 33.77 3.25
CA GLY A 286 5.70 33.85 4.07
C GLY A 286 5.93 32.65 4.97
N SER A 287 7.08 32.63 5.64
CA SER A 287 7.49 31.52 6.50
C SER A 287 6.63 31.39 7.76
N ILE A 288 6.32 30.16 8.16
CA ILE A 288 5.63 29.86 9.42
C ILE A 288 6.61 29.98 10.61
N SER A 289 6.26 30.82 11.58
CA SER A 289 7.09 31.04 12.77
C SER A 289 7.29 29.75 13.59
N GLY A 290 8.52 29.50 14.01
CA GLY A 290 8.87 28.32 14.83
C GLY A 290 9.01 27.02 14.04
N GLN A 291 8.97 27.06 12.71
CA GLN A 291 9.22 25.93 11.83
C GLN A 291 10.47 26.16 10.97
N ARG A 292 11.01 25.08 10.38
CA ARG A 292 12.01 25.19 9.31
C ARG A 292 11.27 25.27 7.99
N CYS A 293 11.46 26.35 7.26
CA CYS A 293 10.75 26.61 6.01
C CYS A 293 11.72 26.71 4.83
N THR A 294 11.37 26.03 3.75
CA THR A 294 12.05 26.08 2.46
C THR A 294 11.17 26.91 1.52
N GLN A 295 11.73 27.98 0.97
CA GLN A 295 11.03 28.83 0.02
C GLN A 295 10.84 28.07 -1.30
N ILE A 296 9.62 28.09 -1.81
CA ILE A 296 9.26 27.49 -3.10
C ILE A 296 9.08 28.64 -4.08
N THR A 297 9.83 28.59 -5.17
CA THR A 297 9.85 29.67 -6.17
C THR A 297 9.98 29.07 -7.56
N GLU A 298 9.19 29.54 -8.51
CA GLU A 298 9.57 29.47 -9.92
C GLU A 298 10.22 30.82 -10.30
N LEU A 299 11.41 30.78 -10.90
CA LEU A 299 12.09 31.92 -11.49
C LEU A 299 11.37 32.49 -12.72
N LEU A 300 10.56 31.69 -13.41
CA LEU A 300 9.86 32.09 -14.64
C LEU A 300 8.37 32.40 -14.45
N ASP A 301 7.80 32.01 -13.31
CA ASP A 301 6.44 32.33 -12.91
C ASP A 301 6.43 33.57 -11.98
N LEU A 302 5.83 34.66 -12.46
CA LEU A 302 5.76 35.92 -11.73
C LEU A 302 4.47 36.06 -10.90
N ASP A 303 3.57 35.08 -10.96
CA ASP A 303 2.20 35.17 -10.45
C ASP A 303 2.07 34.63 -9.00
N GLY A 304 2.88 35.18 -8.08
CA GLY A 304 2.70 34.98 -6.63
C GLY A 304 3.71 34.04 -5.96
N TRP A 305 4.58 33.38 -6.72
CA TRP A 305 5.57 32.41 -6.21
C TRP A 305 6.79 33.00 -5.48
N THR A 306 6.66 34.18 -4.88
CA THR A 306 7.78 34.87 -4.21
C THR A 306 7.77 34.76 -2.69
N ASP A 307 6.65 34.37 -2.09
CA ASP A 307 6.48 34.21 -0.65
C ASP A 307 5.84 32.87 -0.27
N ASN A 308 6.00 31.86 -1.13
CA ASN A 308 5.56 30.50 -0.90
C ASN A 308 6.60 29.71 -0.12
N TYR A 309 6.15 28.97 0.90
CA TYR A 309 7.02 28.20 1.77
C TYR A 309 6.41 26.84 2.11
N LEU A 310 7.25 25.81 1.97
CA LEU A 310 7.01 24.49 2.53
C LEU A 310 7.76 24.39 3.85
N CYS A 311 7.05 24.12 4.93
CA CYS A 311 7.60 24.12 6.28
C CYS A 311 7.47 22.75 6.95
N VAL A 312 8.39 22.45 7.86
CA VAL A 312 8.36 21.29 8.76
C VAL A 312 8.68 21.71 10.19
N PRO A 313 8.19 20.99 11.21
CA PRO A 313 8.56 21.24 12.60
C PRO A 313 10.08 21.12 12.81
N ASN A 314 10.62 21.87 13.78
CA ASN A 314 12.06 21.86 14.10
C ASN A 314 12.61 20.49 14.56
N TYR A 315 11.75 19.57 14.99
CA TYR A 315 12.15 18.21 15.34
C TYR A 315 12.05 17.23 14.17
N SER A 316 11.44 17.61 13.04
CA SER A 316 11.19 16.70 11.92
C SER A 316 12.50 16.12 11.37
N PRO A 317 12.54 14.84 10.96
CA PRO A 317 13.71 14.26 10.32
C PRO A 317 13.89 14.76 8.87
N LEU A 318 12.83 15.31 8.25
CA LEU A 318 12.89 15.84 6.89
C LEU A 318 13.68 17.14 6.81
N GLN A 319 14.53 17.22 5.79
CA GLN A 319 15.24 18.41 5.37
C GLN A 319 14.95 18.66 3.89
N PHE A 320 14.21 19.73 3.58
CA PHE A 320 13.84 20.08 2.20
C PHE A 320 14.81 21.08 1.58
N VAL A 321 15.07 20.89 0.29
CA VAL A 321 15.82 21.78 -0.59
C VAL A 321 15.03 21.93 -1.88
N TRP A 322 14.74 23.17 -2.26
CA TRP A 322 14.05 23.49 -3.51
C TRP A 322 15.04 23.70 -4.66
N SER A 323 14.66 23.27 -5.85
CA SER A 323 15.40 23.54 -7.09
C SER A 323 14.42 23.75 -8.24
N SER A 324 14.46 24.92 -8.88
CA SER A 324 13.60 25.28 -10.01
C SER A 324 14.23 25.01 -11.38
N LEU A 325 15.15 24.03 -11.44
CA LEU A 325 15.92 23.74 -12.65
C LEU A 325 16.14 22.24 -12.84
N LEU A 326 16.78 21.59 -11.86
CA LEU A 326 17.28 20.22 -11.97
C LEU A 326 17.29 19.52 -10.60
N PRO A 327 17.21 18.18 -10.54
CA PRO A 327 17.40 17.45 -9.30
C PRO A 327 18.74 17.77 -8.64
N VAL A 328 18.75 17.93 -7.31
CA VAL A 328 19.96 18.21 -6.52
C VAL A 328 20.79 16.92 -6.39
N PRO A 329 22.07 16.92 -6.81
CA PRO A 329 22.92 15.72 -6.75
C PRO A 329 23.08 15.19 -5.32
N GLY A 330 22.95 13.87 -5.15
CA GLY A 330 23.12 13.20 -3.85
C GLY A 330 21.91 13.31 -2.90
N MET A 331 20.82 13.94 -3.35
CA MET A 331 19.55 13.99 -2.63
C MET A 331 18.48 13.17 -3.36
N ARG A 332 17.44 12.77 -2.63
CA ARG A 332 16.21 12.23 -3.24
C ARG A 332 15.37 13.40 -3.69
N CYS A 333 14.75 13.33 -4.87
CA CYS A 333 13.96 14.44 -5.40
C CYS A 333 12.63 13.96 -5.93
N ALA A 334 11.56 14.66 -5.55
CA ALA A 334 10.25 14.57 -6.17
C ALA A 334 10.10 15.74 -7.16
N GLN A 335 9.77 15.44 -8.41
CA GLN A 335 9.48 16.47 -9.39
C GLN A 335 8.12 17.09 -9.07
N TRP A 336 8.07 18.40 -9.00
CA TRP A 336 6.82 19.16 -8.93
C TRP A 336 6.53 19.61 -10.34
N ASN A 337 5.47 19.07 -10.93
CA ASN A 337 5.07 19.39 -12.29
C ASN A 337 3.56 19.53 -12.27
N GLU A 338 3.06 20.72 -12.61
CA GLU A 338 1.64 20.96 -12.82
C GLU A 338 1.39 21.12 -14.34
N PRO A 339 0.91 20.09 -15.05
CA PRO A 339 0.76 20.14 -16.50
C PRO A 339 -0.19 21.22 -17.03
N SER A 340 -1.13 21.72 -16.22
CA SER A 340 -2.07 22.78 -16.67
C SER A 340 -1.48 24.18 -16.54
N ASP A 341 -0.38 24.33 -15.80
CA ASP A 341 0.33 25.58 -15.65
C ASP A 341 1.34 25.77 -16.82
N PRO A 342 1.17 26.84 -17.63
CA PRO A 342 2.05 27.08 -18.78
C PRO A 342 3.45 27.60 -18.40
N ASP A 343 3.67 28.06 -17.17
CA ASP A 343 4.84 28.84 -16.76
C ASP A 343 5.98 27.96 -16.19
N SER A 344 6.31 26.91 -16.97
CA SER A 344 7.53 26.09 -16.83
C SER A 344 7.70 25.28 -15.54
N TRP A 345 6.60 24.80 -14.96
CA TRP A 345 6.65 23.90 -13.82
C TRP A 345 7.34 22.54 -14.07
N ASN A 346 7.59 22.15 -15.33
CA ASN A 346 8.17 20.86 -15.70
C ASN A 346 9.65 20.62 -15.29
N ASN A 347 10.32 21.59 -14.67
CA ASN A 347 11.72 21.49 -14.25
C ASN A 347 11.93 21.75 -12.74
N ASN A 348 10.85 21.72 -11.96
CA ASN A 348 10.89 21.99 -10.53
C ASN A 348 11.02 20.71 -9.71
N TYR A 349 11.82 20.77 -8.65
CA TYR A 349 12.14 19.61 -7.83
C TYR A 349 12.20 19.99 -6.35
N LEU A 350 11.43 19.26 -5.55
CA LEU A 350 11.58 19.22 -4.11
C LEU A 350 12.53 18.08 -3.76
N CYS A 351 13.75 18.42 -3.37
CA CYS A 351 14.76 17.47 -2.93
C CYS A 351 14.83 17.39 -1.41
N TYR A 352 15.16 16.22 -0.88
CA TYR A 352 15.18 16.01 0.56
C TYR A 352 16.16 14.92 1.02
N THR A 353 16.44 14.96 2.32
CA THR A 353 17.02 13.86 3.09
C THR A 353 16.13 13.57 4.30
N GLN A 354 16.07 12.31 4.68
CA GLN A 354 15.29 11.81 5.81
C GLN A 354 15.98 10.59 6.42
N ARG A 355 16.77 10.81 7.48
CA ARG A 355 17.55 9.71 8.07
C ARG A 355 16.67 8.56 8.57
N LEU A 356 15.58 8.89 9.27
CA LEU A 356 14.60 7.94 9.79
C LEU A 356 13.17 8.42 9.49
N ALA A 357 12.30 7.46 9.23
CA ALA A 357 10.89 7.66 8.93
C ALA A 357 10.07 6.48 9.47
N PHE A 358 8.83 6.74 9.89
CA PHE A 358 7.89 5.70 10.27
C PHE A 358 6.77 5.68 9.23
N SER A 359 6.37 4.48 8.81
CA SER A 359 5.22 4.29 7.94
C SER A 359 4.27 3.27 8.56
N ALA A 360 3.00 3.66 8.61
CA ALA A 360 1.86 2.87 9.07
C ALA A 360 1.23 2.02 7.96
N ALA A 361 1.84 1.99 6.78
CA ALA A 361 1.19 1.49 5.57
C ALA A 361 2.21 0.86 4.61
N GLY A 362 3.11 0.04 5.14
CA GLY A 362 4.12 -0.67 4.36
C GLY A 362 5.51 -0.02 4.40
N LYS A 363 6.44 -0.64 3.66
CA LYS A 363 7.83 -0.18 3.63
C LYS A 363 7.94 1.11 2.84
N ILE A 364 8.78 2.05 3.27
CA ILE A 364 9.12 3.20 2.45
C ILE A 364 10.06 2.75 1.33
N ALA A 365 9.62 2.94 0.10
CA ALA A 365 10.32 2.49 -1.08
C ALA A 365 11.74 3.09 -1.18
N GLY A 366 12.71 2.27 -1.60
CA GLY A 366 14.11 2.67 -1.73
C GLY A 366 14.87 2.88 -0.41
N THR A 367 14.30 2.44 0.74
CA THR A 367 14.94 2.56 2.06
C THR A 367 15.12 1.21 2.75
N THR A 368 15.89 1.18 3.84
CA THR A 368 16.03 -0.02 4.69
C THR A 368 14.98 0.03 5.79
N CYS A 369 14.00 -0.87 5.74
CA CYS A 369 12.89 -0.90 6.70
C CYS A 369 12.94 -2.14 7.59
N ILE A 370 12.62 -1.95 8.87
CA ILE A 370 12.33 -3.03 9.81
C ILE A 370 10.84 -3.03 10.14
N SER A 371 10.23 -4.20 10.17
CA SER A 371 8.85 -4.35 10.65
C SER A 371 8.84 -4.07 12.15
N VAL A 372 7.86 -3.28 12.60
CA VAL A 372 7.58 -3.01 14.02
C VAL A 372 6.26 -3.65 14.44
N ASN A 373 5.96 -4.80 13.85
CA ASN A 373 4.75 -5.56 14.11
C ASN A 373 4.73 -6.11 15.55
N GLU A 374 3.66 -5.81 16.26
CA GLU A 374 3.24 -6.42 17.53
C GLU A 374 2.17 -7.47 17.16
N PRO A 375 2.49 -8.78 17.13
CA PRO A 375 1.55 -9.80 16.63
C PRO A 375 0.38 -10.10 17.57
N SER A 376 0.44 -9.68 18.83
CA SER A 376 -0.64 -9.83 19.81
C SER A 376 -1.70 -8.73 19.64
N ASP A 377 -1.33 -7.61 19.02
CA ASP A 377 -2.15 -6.46 18.71
C ASP A 377 -2.74 -6.61 17.31
N SER A 378 -4.06 -6.77 17.26
CA SER A 378 -4.79 -6.96 16.01
C SER A 378 -5.08 -5.66 15.25
N HIS A 379 -4.67 -4.48 15.75
CA HIS A 379 -5.14 -3.18 15.29
C HIS A 379 -4.28 -2.51 14.20
N GLY A 380 -3.66 -3.30 13.31
CA GLY A 380 -3.01 -2.76 12.10
C GLY A 380 -1.48 -2.67 12.16
N TRP A 381 -0.82 -3.31 13.12
CA TRP A 381 0.65 -3.23 13.23
C TRP A 381 1.43 -4.09 12.23
N SER A 382 0.75 -4.96 11.49
CA SER A 382 1.38 -5.92 10.57
C SER A 382 2.08 -5.27 9.37
N ASP A 383 1.68 -4.06 8.99
CA ASP A 383 2.24 -3.27 7.91
C ASP A 383 3.00 -2.04 8.41
N ASN A 384 3.40 -2.03 9.68
CA ASN A 384 4.13 -0.91 10.26
C ASN A 384 5.64 -1.10 10.15
N PHE A 385 6.33 -0.05 9.72
CA PHE A 385 7.76 -0.08 9.50
C PHE A 385 8.46 1.17 10.03
N LEU A 386 9.59 0.94 10.71
CA LEU A 386 10.60 1.98 10.91
C LEU A 386 11.65 1.84 9.80
N CYS A 387 11.80 2.89 9.01
CA CYS A 387 12.66 2.93 7.85
C CYS A 387 13.82 3.91 8.03
N SER A 388 14.98 3.54 7.48
CA SER A 388 16.19 4.32 7.48
C SER A 388 16.77 4.45 6.08
N GLU A 389 17.32 5.62 5.76
CA GLU A 389 17.94 5.87 4.45
C GLU A 389 19.10 4.91 4.15
N LEU A 390 19.83 4.49 5.18
CA LEU A 390 20.92 3.53 5.11
C LEU A 390 20.68 2.41 6.12
N ASP A 391 21.30 1.24 5.93
CA ASP A 391 21.28 0.19 6.95
C ASP A 391 22.11 0.62 8.18
N GLU A 392 21.39 1.05 9.21
CA GLU A 392 21.94 1.51 10.49
C GLU A 392 22.01 0.37 11.53
N GLY A 393 21.71 -0.87 11.11
CA GLY A 393 21.68 -2.05 11.99
C GLY A 393 20.53 -2.05 13.00
N ILE A 394 19.51 -1.21 12.80
CA ILE A 394 18.36 -1.10 13.69
C ILE A 394 17.58 -2.43 13.67
N ARG A 395 17.08 -2.86 14.83
CA ARG A 395 16.23 -4.05 14.99
C ARG A 395 15.08 -3.73 15.94
N PHE A 396 13.93 -4.36 15.71
CA PHE A 396 12.80 -4.33 16.64
C PHE A 396 12.65 -5.69 17.32
N SER A 397 12.20 -5.68 18.56
CA SER A 397 11.85 -6.89 19.31
C SER A 397 10.57 -6.66 20.07
N ASN A 398 9.66 -7.61 19.98
CA ASN A 398 8.39 -7.67 20.70
C ASN A 398 8.41 -8.67 21.88
N ALA A 399 9.61 -8.97 22.38
CA ALA A 399 9.83 -10.02 23.37
C ALA A 399 11.02 -9.68 24.29
N GLY A 400 11.19 -8.40 24.60
CA GLY A 400 12.27 -7.88 25.43
C GLY A 400 13.51 -7.38 24.66
N PRO A 401 14.55 -6.92 25.39
CA PRO A 401 15.73 -6.34 24.78
C PRO A 401 16.63 -7.40 24.11
N ILE A 402 17.18 -7.08 22.94
CA ILE A 402 18.12 -7.94 22.22
C ILE A 402 19.49 -7.90 22.89
N SER A 403 20.01 -9.07 23.26
CA SER A 403 21.33 -9.22 23.89
C SER A 403 22.45 -8.70 22.99
N GLY A 404 23.37 -7.91 23.56
CA GLY A 404 24.49 -7.31 22.83
C GLY A 404 24.13 -6.06 22.01
N MET A 405 22.91 -5.55 22.12
CA MET A 405 22.47 -4.29 21.51
C MET A 405 22.10 -3.25 22.58
N ARG A 406 22.04 -1.97 22.19
CA ARG A 406 21.46 -0.90 23.02
C ARG A 406 20.00 -0.75 22.64
N CYS A 407 19.10 -1.03 23.58
CA CYS A 407 17.66 -1.08 23.33
C CYS A 407 16.91 -0.01 24.10
N THR A 408 15.94 0.63 23.43
CA THR A 408 15.02 1.61 23.99
C THR A 408 13.63 1.00 23.98
N SER A 409 12.97 0.97 25.15
CA SER A 409 11.58 0.50 25.26
C SER A 409 10.64 1.48 24.57
N VAL A 410 9.71 0.95 23.78
CA VAL A 410 8.71 1.71 23.00
C VAL A 410 7.29 1.38 23.48
N ASN A 411 7.07 1.52 24.78
CA ASN A 411 5.80 1.22 25.42
C ASN A 411 4.79 2.38 25.27
N GLU A 412 3.55 2.08 24.90
CA GLU A 412 2.40 2.99 25.01
C GLU A 412 1.52 2.59 26.20
N PRO A 413 1.56 3.32 27.34
CA PRO A 413 0.79 2.96 28.53
C PRO A 413 -0.72 3.00 28.37
N SER A 414 -1.23 3.73 27.37
CA SER A 414 -2.66 3.86 27.10
C SER A 414 -3.21 2.70 26.27
N ASP A 415 -2.31 1.89 25.70
CA ASP A 415 -2.64 0.73 24.90
C ASP A 415 -2.89 -0.49 25.81
N PRO A 416 -4.05 -1.16 25.70
CA PRO A 416 -4.36 -2.34 26.51
C PRO A 416 -3.54 -3.59 26.12
N ASP A 417 -2.87 -3.60 24.98
CA ASP A 417 -2.13 -4.74 24.43
C ASP A 417 -0.66 -4.80 24.92
N THR A 418 0.12 -5.78 24.45
CA THR A 418 1.41 -6.18 25.05
C THR A 418 2.61 -5.31 24.62
N TRP A 419 2.48 -3.99 24.67
CA TRP A 419 3.57 -3.07 24.29
C TRP A 419 4.70 -2.93 25.33
N SER A 420 4.53 -3.52 26.51
CA SER A 420 5.46 -3.36 27.65
C SER A 420 6.82 -4.04 27.46
N ASP A 421 6.93 -4.98 26.54
CA ASP A 421 8.17 -5.69 26.19
C ASP A 421 8.66 -5.40 24.76
N ASN A 422 8.17 -4.31 24.16
CA ASN A 422 8.59 -3.86 22.84
C ASN A 422 9.81 -2.93 22.93
N TYR A 423 10.82 -3.21 22.11
CA TYR A 423 12.09 -2.49 22.07
C TYR A 423 12.56 -2.21 20.65
N VAL A 424 13.07 -1.00 20.44
CA VAL A 424 13.90 -0.67 19.28
C VAL A 424 15.36 -0.69 19.72
N CYS A 425 16.17 -1.51 19.04
CA CYS A 425 17.55 -1.78 19.38
C CYS A 425 18.50 -1.32 18.27
N VAL A 426 19.65 -0.79 18.65
CA VAL A 426 20.75 -0.41 17.75
C VAL A 426 22.05 -1.11 18.15
N PRO A 427 23.01 -1.27 17.22
CA PRO A 427 24.35 -1.75 17.56
C PRO A 427 24.96 -0.90 18.68
N THR A 428 25.73 -1.53 19.57
CA THR A 428 26.32 -0.84 20.75
C THR A 428 27.19 0.36 20.40
N LEU A 429 27.87 0.30 19.24
CA LEU A 429 28.72 1.37 18.71
C LEU A 429 27.96 2.35 17.79
N SER A 430 26.64 2.20 17.62
CA SER A 430 25.84 3.12 16.82
C SER A 430 25.89 4.53 17.40
N LEU A 431 25.86 5.53 16.52
CA LEU A 431 25.72 6.94 16.89
C LEU A 431 24.26 7.31 17.21
N LEU A 432 23.30 6.45 16.88
CA LEU A 432 21.89 6.65 17.23
C LEU A 432 21.68 6.39 18.71
N ASN A 433 21.10 7.37 19.41
CA ASN A 433 20.77 7.28 20.83
C ASN A 433 19.27 7.55 21.05
N PHE A 434 18.47 6.49 20.88
CA PHE A 434 17.02 6.57 20.92
C PHE A 434 16.46 6.88 22.30
N GLN A 435 15.45 7.74 22.31
CA GLN A 435 14.58 8.06 23.44
C GLN A 435 13.13 7.98 22.96
N TRP A 436 12.30 7.31 23.74
CA TRP A 436 10.87 7.19 23.47
C TRP A 436 10.10 8.25 24.27
N SER A 437 9.04 8.80 23.68
CA SER A 437 8.15 9.76 24.31
C SER A 437 6.71 9.49 23.89
N THR A 438 5.81 9.43 24.87
CA THR A 438 4.35 9.28 24.68
C THR A 438 3.58 10.56 24.95
N THR A 439 4.29 11.69 24.97
CA THR A 439 3.71 13.02 25.29
C THR A 439 4.09 14.07 24.26
N GLY A 440 4.56 13.65 23.08
CA GLY A 440 5.06 14.55 22.04
C GLY A 440 6.60 14.54 21.87
N PRO A 441 7.11 15.37 20.95
CA PRO A 441 8.54 15.40 20.61
C PRO A 441 9.41 15.95 21.76
N ILE A 442 10.61 15.39 21.91
CA ILE A 442 11.58 15.82 22.93
C ILE A 442 12.33 17.06 22.44
N SER A 443 12.30 18.12 23.24
CA SER A 443 12.96 19.38 22.91
C SER A 443 14.45 19.21 22.62
N GLY A 444 14.91 19.81 21.53
CA GLY A 444 16.31 19.77 21.09
C GLY A 444 16.73 18.47 20.38
N LYS A 445 15.82 17.53 20.15
CA LYS A 445 16.08 16.29 19.40
C LYS A 445 15.40 16.27 18.04
N THR A 446 15.90 15.41 17.17
CA THR A 446 15.17 14.99 15.97
C THR A 446 14.24 13.85 16.37
N CYS A 447 12.98 13.90 15.95
CA CYS A 447 11.94 12.97 16.38
C CYS A 447 11.11 12.49 15.19
N VAL A 448 10.89 11.18 15.12
CA VAL A 448 9.98 10.53 14.18
C VAL A 448 8.68 10.26 14.92
N ALA A 449 7.57 10.76 14.39
CA ALA A 449 6.24 10.43 14.92
C ALA A 449 5.92 8.97 14.59
N TRP A 450 5.47 8.21 15.57
CA TRP A 450 4.96 6.84 15.42
C TRP A 450 3.46 6.90 15.60
N ASN A 451 2.75 7.14 14.49
CA ASN A 451 1.31 7.29 14.48
C ASN A 451 0.71 6.18 13.65
N GLU A 452 -0.06 5.30 14.30
CA GLU A 452 -0.85 4.27 13.63
C GLU A 452 -2.31 4.75 13.54
N PRO A 453 -2.80 5.21 12.37
CA PRO A 453 -4.15 5.75 12.24
C PRO A 453 -5.23 4.72 12.56
N ALA A 454 -5.01 3.44 12.24
CA ALA A 454 -5.95 2.36 12.55
C ALA A 454 -6.10 2.14 14.06
N ASP A 455 -5.10 2.56 14.83
CA ASP A 455 -4.99 2.40 16.28
C ASP A 455 -5.05 3.74 17.05
N SER A 456 -5.63 4.76 16.42
CA SER A 456 -5.72 6.12 16.98
C SER A 456 -6.51 6.20 18.30
N ALA A 457 -7.32 5.19 18.62
CA ALA A 457 -8.06 5.09 19.88
C ALA A 457 -7.18 4.74 21.09
N HIS A 458 -5.98 4.17 20.87
CA HIS A 458 -5.10 3.67 21.93
C HIS A 458 -3.86 4.56 22.20
N GLY A 459 -3.87 5.80 21.70
CA GLY A 459 -2.93 6.84 22.12
C GLY A 459 -1.72 7.07 21.23
N TRP A 460 -1.60 6.36 20.10
CA TRP A 460 -0.44 6.47 19.20
C TRP A 460 -0.27 7.81 18.48
N ASN A 461 -1.23 8.73 18.56
CA ASN A 461 -1.16 10.03 17.88
C ASN A 461 -0.14 11.02 18.49
N ASN A 462 0.48 10.71 19.62
CA ASN A 462 1.43 11.56 20.32
C ASN A 462 2.77 10.87 20.64
N ASN A 463 3.05 9.75 19.97
CA ASN A 463 4.22 8.91 20.20
C ASN A 463 5.38 9.27 19.28
N TYR A 464 6.57 9.38 19.86
CA TYR A 464 7.77 9.82 19.15
C TYR A 464 9.01 9.01 19.54
N LEU A 465 9.72 8.55 18.52
CA LEU A 465 11.08 8.05 18.64
C LEU A 465 12.06 9.18 18.31
N CYS A 466 12.78 9.67 19.32
CA CYS A 466 13.72 10.77 19.19
C CYS A 466 15.17 10.30 19.32
N TYR A 467 16.11 10.92 18.59
CA TYR A 467 17.53 10.61 18.65
C TYR A 467 18.38 11.87 18.84
#